data_AF-A0AA43C8B2-F1
#
_entry.id   AF-A0AA43C8B2-F1
#
_cell.length_a   1.000
_cell.length_b   1.000
_cell.length_c   1.000
_cell.angle_alpha   90.00
_cell.angle_beta   90.00
_cell.angle_gamma   90.00
#
_symmetry.space_group_name_H-M   'P 1'
#
loop_
_entity.id
_entity.type
_entity.pdbx_description
1 polymer ?
#
loop_
_entity_poly.entity_id
_entity_poly.type
_entity_poly.pdbx_seq_one_letter_code
_entity_poly.pdbx_strand_id
1 'polypeptide(L)'
;MEEKKALSKKKEINPKDVTICDATAQMLEKAKRDGVETAFDRAASMKACPIGENSACCKHCAMGPCRLNARDPYGKVGVCGATIDTIMSRNFARMVAAGGAAHTDHGMSMLDLFREVVNGNITDYEIKDTQKLEDVAASIGIEVEGREMNDIAMDLYNELERTYTQVEGEIPFAKRVPEKTLETWRKMGIVPRGAMREIMELMHRSHMGVDQHYENITKQCSRTALA
;
A
#
# COMPACT_ATOMS: atom_id res chain seq x y z
N MET A 1 -3.29 -48.92 22.18
CA MET A 1 -2.20 -48.35 21.38
C MET A 1 -2.86 -47.65 20.21
N GLU A 2 -3.27 -46.39 20.39
CA GLU A 2 -3.95 -45.63 19.34
C GLU A 2 -2.95 -45.32 18.23
N GLU A 3 -3.24 -45.82 17.03
CA GLU A 3 -2.51 -45.47 15.81
C GLU A 3 -2.58 -43.96 15.61
N LYS A 4 -1.42 -43.30 15.75
CA LYS A 4 -1.25 -41.92 15.30
C LYS A 4 -1.54 -41.88 13.80
N LYS A 5 -2.74 -41.41 13.44
CA LYS A 5 -3.17 -41.11 12.08
C LYS A 5 -2.03 -40.37 11.37
N ALA A 6 -1.44 -41.00 10.37
CA ALA A 6 -0.30 -40.45 9.64
C ALA A 6 -0.65 -39.03 9.15
N LEU A 7 0.14 -38.04 9.58
CA LEU A 7 0.08 -36.69 9.05
C LEU A 7 0.16 -36.81 7.52
N SER A 8 -0.84 -36.25 6.84
CA SER A 8 -0.89 -36.14 5.37
C SER A 8 0.50 -35.84 4.82
N LYS A 9 1.03 -36.71 3.95
CA LYS A 9 2.33 -36.52 3.28
C LYS A 9 2.42 -35.07 2.78
N LYS A 10 3.32 -34.27 3.35
CA LYS A 10 3.55 -32.91 2.89
C LYS A 10 3.96 -32.98 1.42
N LYS A 11 3.34 -32.14 0.59
CA LYS A 11 3.76 -31.99 -0.81
C LYS A 11 5.16 -31.40 -0.80
N GLU A 12 6.14 -32.25 -1.06
CA GLU A 12 7.54 -31.90 -0.99
C GLU A 12 7.90 -31.02 -2.20
N ILE A 13 8.42 -29.82 -1.93
CA ILE A 13 8.87 -28.91 -2.99
C ILE A 13 10.27 -29.31 -3.44
N ASN A 14 10.53 -29.20 -4.74
CA ASN A 14 11.89 -29.22 -5.27
C ASN A 14 12.40 -27.77 -5.30
N PRO A 15 13.51 -27.42 -4.62
CA PRO A 15 14.04 -26.06 -4.58
C PRO A 15 14.23 -25.43 -5.97
N LYS A 16 14.61 -26.23 -6.97
CA LYS A 16 14.79 -25.75 -8.36
C LYS A 16 13.49 -25.29 -9.04
N ASP A 17 12.33 -25.72 -8.54
CA ASP A 17 11.03 -25.31 -9.10
C ASP A 17 10.60 -23.95 -8.56
N VAL A 18 11.21 -23.47 -7.46
CA VAL A 18 10.77 -22.27 -6.74
C VAL A 18 11.83 -21.17 -6.66
N THR A 19 13.05 -21.44 -7.09
CA THR A 19 14.10 -20.41 -7.17
C THR A 19 15.14 -20.72 -8.24
N ILE A 20 15.67 -19.65 -8.85
CA ILE A 20 16.83 -19.70 -9.75
C ILE A 20 18.15 -19.35 -9.04
N CYS A 21 18.09 -18.97 -7.76
CA CYS A 21 19.26 -18.59 -6.98
C CYS A 21 19.84 -19.81 -6.25
N ASP A 22 21.09 -20.17 -6.57
CA ASP A 22 21.76 -21.32 -5.98
C ASP A 22 21.87 -21.22 -4.45
N ALA A 23 22.14 -20.03 -3.91
CA ALA A 23 22.21 -19.83 -2.47
C ALA A 23 20.85 -20.07 -1.80
N THR A 24 19.76 -19.58 -2.41
CA THR A 24 18.40 -19.84 -1.91
C THR A 24 18.08 -21.32 -2.00
N ALA A 25 18.43 -22.00 -3.10
CA ALA A 25 18.19 -23.43 -3.25
C ALA A 25 18.91 -24.25 -2.17
N GLN A 26 20.18 -23.94 -1.89
CA GLN A 26 20.95 -24.57 -0.79
C GLN A 26 20.27 -24.37 0.57
N MET A 27 19.73 -23.18 0.84
CA MET A 27 19.03 -22.89 2.10
C MET A 27 17.69 -23.63 2.20
N LEU A 28 16.96 -23.80 1.09
CA LEU A 28 15.74 -24.60 1.06
C LEU A 28 16.04 -26.09 1.30
N GLU A 29 17.12 -26.63 0.73
CA GLU A 29 17.56 -28.00 1.02
C GLU A 29 17.96 -28.18 2.48
N LYS A 30 18.67 -27.20 3.06
CA LYS A 30 18.99 -27.21 4.49
C LYS A 30 17.73 -27.17 5.34
N ALA A 31 16.81 -26.24 5.07
CA ALA A 31 15.55 -26.12 5.80
C ALA A 31 14.77 -27.45 5.78
N LYS A 32 14.72 -28.11 4.63
CA LYS A 32 14.14 -29.44 4.47
C LYS A 32 14.83 -30.51 5.31
N ARG A 33 16.17 -30.58 5.31
CA ARG A 33 16.93 -31.53 6.16
C ARG A 33 16.69 -31.29 7.65
N ASP A 34 16.54 -30.03 8.05
CA ASP A 34 16.34 -29.63 9.43
C ASP A 34 14.86 -29.72 9.87
N GLY A 35 13.95 -30.10 8.98
CA GLY A 35 12.51 -30.16 9.26
C GLY A 35 11.84 -28.79 9.44
N VAL A 36 12.47 -27.71 8.96
CA VAL A 36 11.96 -26.35 9.02
C VAL A 36 11.03 -26.08 7.83
N GLU A 37 9.80 -25.67 8.13
CA GLU A 37 8.80 -25.32 7.11
C GLU A 37 8.96 -23.88 6.62
N THR A 38 9.11 -23.70 5.32
CA THR A 38 9.28 -22.39 4.67
C THR A 38 7.97 -21.85 4.09
N ALA A 39 8.01 -20.62 3.58
CA ALA A 39 6.85 -20.04 2.88
C ALA A 39 6.44 -20.85 1.64
N PHE A 40 7.40 -21.44 0.93
CA PHE A 40 7.14 -22.25 -0.26
C PHE A 40 6.38 -23.54 0.08
N ASP A 41 6.72 -24.19 1.19
CA ASP A 41 6.02 -25.39 1.67
C ASP A 41 4.56 -25.08 2.04
N ARG A 42 4.34 -23.95 2.72
CA ARG A 42 3.00 -23.47 3.07
C ARG A 42 2.19 -23.12 1.82
N ALA A 43 2.80 -22.43 0.86
CA ALA A 43 2.15 -22.09 -0.40
C ALA A 43 1.78 -23.34 -1.23
N ALA A 44 2.65 -24.35 -1.30
CA ALA A 44 2.41 -25.58 -2.04
C ALA A 44 1.31 -26.45 -1.42
N SER A 45 1.11 -26.35 -0.11
CA SER A 45 0.14 -27.14 0.66
C SER A 45 -1.21 -26.43 0.87
N MET A 46 -1.26 -25.10 0.75
CA MET A 46 -2.47 -24.32 1.00
C MET A 46 -3.25 -24.06 -0.29
N LYS A 47 -4.45 -24.65 -0.40
CA LYS A 47 -5.41 -24.28 -1.46
C LYS A 47 -6.12 -22.99 -1.07
N ALA A 48 -6.13 -22.01 -1.98
CA ALA A 48 -6.89 -20.79 -1.79
C ALA A 48 -8.39 -21.08 -1.69
N CYS A 49 -9.10 -20.27 -0.92
CA CYS A 49 -10.57 -20.31 -0.90
C CYS A 49 -11.10 -19.80 -2.25
N PRO A 50 -11.92 -20.56 -2.98
CA PRO A 50 -12.35 -20.19 -4.34
C PRO A 50 -13.21 -18.90 -4.39
N ILE A 51 -13.80 -18.50 -3.27
CA ILE A 51 -14.57 -17.25 -3.18
C ILE A 51 -13.63 -16.08 -2.83
N GLY A 52 -12.67 -16.34 -1.94
CA GLY A 52 -11.70 -15.34 -1.48
C GLY A 52 -10.68 -14.98 -2.55
N GLU A 53 -10.21 -15.95 -3.34
CA GLU A 53 -9.28 -15.71 -4.46
C GLU A 53 -9.89 -14.76 -5.51
N ASN A 54 -11.21 -14.86 -5.72
CA ASN A 54 -11.96 -13.98 -6.62
C ASN A 54 -12.46 -12.71 -5.90
N SER A 55 -12.05 -12.44 -4.66
CA SER A 55 -12.49 -11.28 -3.87
C SER A 55 -14.02 -11.13 -3.74
N ALA A 56 -14.77 -12.24 -3.85
CA ALA A 56 -16.24 -12.26 -3.86
C ALA A 56 -16.88 -12.49 -2.47
N CYS A 57 -16.10 -12.32 -1.40
CA CYS A 57 -16.55 -12.42 -0.01
C CYS A 57 -16.37 -11.08 0.70
N CYS A 58 -17.41 -10.58 1.36
CA CYS A 58 -17.38 -9.33 2.12
C CYS A 58 -17.54 -9.57 3.62
N LYS A 59 -16.68 -8.94 4.43
CA LYS A 59 -16.69 -8.99 5.90
C LYS A 59 -16.62 -7.60 6.56
N HIS A 60 -17.14 -6.57 5.90
CA HIS A 60 -17.01 -5.17 6.34
C HIS A 60 -18.07 -4.73 7.37
N CYS A 61 -18.98 -5.61 7.78
CA CYS A 61 -19.97 -5.35 8.83
C CYS A 61 -20.44 -6.67 9.48
N ALA A 62 -21.20 -6.55 10.58
CA ALA A 62 -21.71 -7.69 11.35
C ALA A 62 -22.94 -8.39 10.73
N MET A 63 -23.56 -7.83 9.67
CA MET A 63 -24.64 -8.53 8.95
C MET A 63 -24.12 -9.69 8.09
N GLY A 64 -22.83 -9.68 7.76
CA GLY A 64 -22.17 -10.73 6.99
C GLY A 64 -21.59 -11.86 7.87
N PRO A 65 -20.63 -12.64 7.35
CA PRO A 65 -19.98 -12.48 6.05
C PRO A 65 -20.93 -12.79 4.87
N CYS A 66 -20.88 -11.96 3.83
CA CYS A 66 -21.61 -12.20 2.58
C CYS A 66 -20.70 -12.89 1.56
N ARG A 67 -21.21 -13.91 0.86
CA ARG A 67 -20.48 -14.64 -0.20
C ARG A 67 -21.27 -14.58 -1.50
N LEU A 68 -20.61 -14.14 -2.56
CA LEU A 68 -21.15 -14.13 -3.92
C LEU A 68 -20.42 -15.14 -4.80
N ASN A 69 -21.04 -15.48 -5.92
CA ASN A 69 -20.48 -16.41 -6.90
C ASN A 69 -19.93 -15.62 -8.09
N ALA A 70 -18.60 -15.60 -8.28
CA ALA A 70 -18.00 -14.93 -9.44
C ALA A 70 -18.42 -15.54 -10.80
N ARG A 71 -18.89 -16.79 -10.81
CA ARG A 71 -19.43 -17.45 -12.03
C ARG A 71 -20.89 -17.10 -12.31
N ASP A 72 -21.58 -16.51 -11.34
CA ASP A 72 -22.94 -15.99 -11.45
C ASP A 72 -23.01 -14.61 -10.75
N PRO A 73 -22.34 -13.61 -11.33
CA PRO A 73 -21.97 -12.37 -10.64
C PRO A 73 -23.16 -11.54 -10.13
N TYR A 74 -24.30 -11.65 -10.80
CA TYR A 74 -25.49 -10.84 -10.51
C TYR A 74 -26.69 -11.67 -10.02
N GLY A 75 -26.52 -12.99 -9.82
CA GLY A 75 -27.57 -13.85 -9.29
C GLY A 75 -27.95 -13.53 -7.84
N LYS A 76 -27.06 -12.87 -7.08
CA LYS A 76 -27.28 -12.44 -5.69
C LYS A 76 -26.55 -11.14 -5.36
N VAL A 77 -26.99 -10.51 -4.28
CA VAL A 77 -26.31 -9.37 -3.63
C VAL A 77 -26.03 -9.69 -2.16
N GLY A 78 -25.15 -8.92 -1.52
CA GLY A 78 -24.95 -8.99 -0.08
C GLY A 78 -26.19 -8.53 0.71
N VAL A 79 -26.21 -8.75 2.03
CA VAL A 79 -27.34 -8.38 2.90
C VAL A 79 -27.69 -6.88 2.78
N CYS A 80 -26.69 -6.02 2.64
CA CYS A 80 -26.87 -4.57 2.45
C CYS A 80 -27.14 -4.16 0.98
N GLY A 81 -27.43 -5.10 0.08
CA GLY A 81 -27.64 -4.85 -1.34
C GLY A 81 -26.37 -4.64 -2.18
N ALA A 82 -25.18 -4.78 -1.62
CA ALA A 82 -23.93 -4.62 -2.37
C ALA A 82 -23.77 -5.71 -3.44
N THR A 83 -23.50 -5.31 -4.69
CA THR A 83 -23.23 -6.22 -5.80
C THR A 83 -21.81 -6.80 -5.71
N ILE A 84 -21.51 -7.75 -6.60
CA ILE A 84 -20.15 -8.31 -6.69
C ILE A 84 -19.10 -7.24 -7.04
N ASP A 85 -19.44 -6.31 -7.92
CA ASP A 85 -18.55 -5.22 -8.35
C ASP A 85 -18.22 -4.30 -7.16
N THR A 86 -19.22 -3.95 -6.35
CA THR A 86 -19.00 -3.16 -5.13
C THR A 86 -18.15 -3.94 -4.11
N ILE A 87 -18.40 -5.23 -3.91
CA ILE A 87 -17.65 -6.03 -2.95
C ILE A 87 -16.18 -6.18 -3.37
N MET A 88 -15.93 -6.54 -4.64
CA MET A 88 -14.58 -6.72 -5.15
C MET A 88 -13.81 -5.39 -5.13
N SER A 89 -14.44 -4.28 -5.54
CA SER A 89 -13.80 -2.96 -5.49
C SER A 89 -13.50 -2.50 -4.06
N ARG A 90 -14.39 -2.70 -3.09
CA ARG A 90 -14.11 -2.39 -1.67
C ARG A 90 -13.00 -3.26 -1.08
N ASN A 91 -12.94 -4.54 -1.45
CA ASN A 91 -11.89 -5.44 -1.00
C ASN A 91 -10.52 -4.98 -1.53
N PHE A 92 -10.46 -4.66 -2.83
CA PHE A 92 -9.26 -4.11 -3.45
C PHE A 92 -8.88 -2.74 -2.86
N ALA A 93 -9.86 -1.86 -2.62
CA ALA A 93 -9.66 -0.58 -1.95
C ALA A 93 -8.96 -0.71 -0.59
N ARG A 94 -9.35 -1.69 0.23
CA ARG A 94 -8.68 -1.91 1.52
C ARG A 94 -7.26 -2.44 1.38
N MET A 95 -6.95 -3.17 0.31
CA MET A 95 -5.56 -3.56 0.00
C MET A 95 -4.72 -2.34 -0.38
N VAL A 96 -5.26 -1.46 -1.24
CA VAL A 96 -4.61 -0.20 -1.63
C VAL A 96 -4.41 0.70 -0.41
N ALA A 97 -5.42 0.85 0.45
CA ALA A 97 -5.32 1.63 1.68
C ALA A 97 -4.22 1.10 2.62
N ALA A 98 -4.13 -0.22 2.79
CA ALA A 98 -3.10 -0.82 3.64
C ALA A 98 -1.69 -0.62 3.07
N GLY A 99 -1.50 -0.79 1.75
CA GLY A 99 -0.22 -0.54 1.10
C GLY A 99 0.18 0.94 1.16
N GLY A 100 -0.77 1.84 0.86
CA GLY A 100 -0.56 3.28 0.98
C GLY A 100 -0.21 3.71 2.40
N ALA A 101 -0.88 3.15 3.41
CA ALA A 101 -0.58 3.41 4.82
C ALA A 101 0.84 2.99 5.21
N ALA A 102 1.31 1.82 4.75
CA ALA A 102 2.66 1.36 5.05
C ALA A 102 3.74 2.28 4.48
N HIS A 103 3.59 2.75 3.23
CA HIS A 103 4.55 3.68 2.64
C HIS A 103 4.43 5.10 3.22
N THR A 104 3.22 5.51 3.59
CA THR A 104 2.99 6.80 4.27
C THR A 104 3.71 6.86 5.60
N ASP A 105 3.55 5.84 6.44
CA ASP A 105 4.16 5.80 7.78
C ASP A 105 5.69 5.70 7.71
N HIS A 106 6.22 4.95 6.73
CA HIS A 106 7.66 4.95 6.42
C HIS A 106 8.15 6.35 6.03
N GLY A 107 7.47 6.99 5.07
CA GLY A 107 7.86 8.31 4.57
C GLY A 107 7.82 9.38 5.66
N MET A 108 6.81 9.34 6.53
CA MET A 108 6.72 10.21 7.70
C MET A 108 7.85 9.99 8.68
N SER A 109 8.16 8.74 9.01
CA SER A 109 9.28 8.42 9.91
C SER A 109 10.61 8.96 9.38
N MET A 110 10.81 8.88 8.06
CA MET A 110 11.99 9.47 7.42
C MET A 110 11.98 11.00 7.45
N LEU A 111 10.82 11.63 7.30
CA LEU A 111 10.67 13.09 7.36
C LEU A 111 10.87 13.62 8.78
N ASP A 112 10.36 12.92 9.80
CA ASP A 112 10.60 13.24 11.21
C ASP A 112 12.08 13.11 11.55
N LEU A 113 12.76 12.04 11.12
CA LEU A 113 14.21 11.90 11.28
C LEU A 113 14.95 13.08 10.64
N PHE A 114 14.57 13.45 9.41
CA PHE A 114 15.16 14.59 8.72
C PHE A 114 14.98 15.90 9.49
N ARG A 115 13.78 16.17 10.03
CA ARG A 115 13.52 17.34 10.89
C ARG A 115 14.45 17.37 12.11
N GLU A 116 14.56 16.25 12.82
CA GLU A 116 15.34 16.19 14.05
C GLU A 116 16.86 16.32 13.81
N VAL A 117 17.34 15.87 12.65
CA VAL A 117 18.73 16.11 12.22
C VAL A 117 18.97 17.59 11.92
N VAL A 118 18.05 18.23 11.18
CA VAL A 118 18.14 19.67 10.87
C VAL A 118 18.09 20.53 12.14
N ASN A 119 17.25 20.14 13.11
CA ASN A 119 17.16 20.81 14.41
C ASN A 119 18.36 20.54 15.35
N GLY A 120 19.26 19.63 14.99
CA GLY A 120 20.41 19.24 15.82
C GLY A 120 20.06 18.38 17.04
N ASN A 121 18.83 17.86 17.13
CA ASN A 121 18.41 16.95 18.20
C ASN A 121 18.94 15.54 18.00
N ILE A 122 19.14 15.12 16.75
CA ILE A 122 19.80 13.86 16.38
C ILE A 122 21.15 14.20 15.73
N THR A 123 22.23 13.78 16.39
CA THR A 123 23.61 14.10 15.97
C THR A 123 24.34 12.92 15.31
N ASP A 124 23.77 11.72 15.35
CA ASP A 124 24.35 10.51 14.72
C ASP A 124 24.19 10.48 13.19
N TYR A 125 23.40 11.39 12.64
CA TYR A 125 23.12 11.51 11.21
C TYR A 125 23.45 12.92 10.71
N GLU A 126 23.75 13.03 9.42
CA GLU A 126 24.06 14.29 8.75
C GLU A 126 23.48 14.30 7.33
N ILE A 127 23.30 15.50 6.77
CA ILE A 127 22.92 15.69 5.37
C ILE A 127 24.16 15.47 4.50
N LYS A 128 24.28 14.29 3.91
CA LYS A 128 25.44 13.91 3.08
C LYS A 128 25.40 14.45 1.66
N ASP A 129 24.20 14.56 1.10
CA ASP A 129 23.98 14.93 -0.31
C ASP A 129 23.25 16.27 -0.37
N THR A 130 24.04 17.34 -0.28
CA THR A 130 23.54 18.72 -0.29
C THR A 130 23.00 19.13 -1.67
N GLN A 131 23.61 18.64 -2.75
CA GLN A 131 23.12 18.90 -4.10
C GLN A 131 21.70 18.34 -4.29
N LYS A 132 21.47 17.10 -3.84
CA LYS A 132 20.13 16.51 -3.91
C LYS A 132 19.11 17.27 -3.07
N LEU A 133 19.51 17.79 -1.90
CA LEU A 133 18.64 18.61 -1.07
C LEU A 133 18.17 19.86 -1.83
N GLU A 134 19.12 20.59 -2.43
CA GLU A 134 18.83 21.77 -3.24
C GLU A 134 17.96 21.44 -4.46
N ASP A 135 18.30 20.38 -5.21
CA ASP A 135 17.56 19.94 -6.39
C ASP A 135 16.10 19.59 -6.05
N VAL A 136 15.87 18.89 -4.94
CA VAL A 136 14.53 18.51 -4.48
C VAL A 136 13.75 19.73 -4.03
N ALA A 137 14.37 20.64 -3.27
CA ALA A 137 13.75 21.88 -2.83
C ALA A 137 13.33 22.76 -4.03
N ALA A 138 14.24 22.97 -4.99
CA ALA A 138 13.96 23.72 -6.20
C ALA A 138 12.82 23.08 -7.03
N SER A 139 12.76 21.73 -7.10
CA SER A 139 11.74 21.01 -7.86
C SER A 139 10.29 21.21 -7.36
N ILE A 140 10.11 21.71 -6.13
CA ILE A 140 8.81 22.03 -5.56
C ILE A 140 8.57 23.54 -5.34
N GLY A 141 9.51 24.37 -5.81
CA GLY A 141 9.40 25.83 -5.81
C GLY A 141 9.98 26.51 -4.57
N ILE A 142 10.90 25.86 -3.86
CA ILE A 142 11.66 26.50 -2.78
C ILE A 142 12.91 27.14 -3.38
N GLU A 143 13.09 28.44 -3.15
CA GLU A 143 14.30 29.17 -3.53
C GLU A 143 15.52 28.59 -2.78
N VAL A 144 16.63 28.40 -3.49
CA VAL A 144 17.88 27.80 -2.95
C VAL A 144 19.09 28.73 -3.08
N GLU A 145 19.11 29.64 -4.06
CA GLU A 145 20.29 30.46 -4.36
C GLU A 145 20.60 31.44 -3.21
N GLY A 146 21.85 31.40 -2.73
CA GLY A 146 22.33 32.31 -1.68
C GLY A 146 21.74 32.06 -0.29
N ARG A 147 21.11 30.90 -0.06
CA ARG A 147 20.51 30.55 1.23
C ARG A 147 21.38 29.57 2.02
N GLU A 148 21.23 29.62 3.34
CA GLU A 148 21.85 28.65 4.24
C GLU A 148 21.18 27.27 4.11
N MET A 149 21.98 26.22 4.16
CA MET A 149 21.53 24.84 3.94
C MET A 149 20.43 24.42 4.93
N ASN A 150 20.56 24.84 6.20
CA ASN A 150 19.58 24.52 7.23
C ASN A 150 18.22 25.20 6.97
N ASP A 151 18.22 26.40 6.40
CA ASP A 151 16.98 27.11 6.06
C ASP A 151 16.26 26.41 4.89
N ILE A 152 17.02 26.00 3.86
CA ILE A 152 16.48 25.21 2.75
C ILE A 152 15.91 23.89 3.26
N ALA A 153 16.64 23.20 4.14
CA ALA A 153 16.22 21.92 4.71
C ALA A 153 14.92 22.05 5.53
N MET A 154 14.81 23.10 6.35
CA MET A 154 13.61 23.33 7.16
C MET A 154 12.40 23.70 6.29
N ASP A 155 12.57 24.54 5.28
CA ASP A 155 11.50 24.84 4.32
C ASP A 155 11.05 23.58 3.56
N LEU A 156 12.01 22.76 3.14
CA LEU A 156 11.72 21.49 2.48
C LEU A 156 10.93 20.56 3.42
N TYR A 157 11.33 20.45 4.69
CA TYR A 157 10.59 19.68 5.67
C TYR A 157 9.13 20.15 5.77
N ASN A 158 8.92 21.45 5.99
CA ASN A 158 7.59 22.03 6.17
C ASN A 158 6.69 21.81 4.95
N GLU A 159 7.25 21.94 3.75
CA GLU A 159 6.50 21.69 2.52
C GLU A 159 6.20 20.19 2.36
N LEU A 160 7.16 19.30 2.58
CA LEU A 160 6.96 17.85 2.45
C LEU A 160 6.00 17.27 3.48
N GLU A 161 5.90 17.85 4.67
CA GLU A 161 4.95 17.42 5.72
C GLU A 161 3.51 17.47 5.20
N ARG A 162 3.20 18.44 4.34
CA ARG A 162 1.89 18.58 3.68
C ARG A 162 1.53 17.37 2.83
N THR A 163 2.49 16.61 2.32
CA THR A 163 2.23 15.33 1.62
C THR A 163 1.37 14.40 2.48
N TYR A 164 1.53 14.45 3.80
CA TYR A 164 0.86 13.53 4.71
C TYR A 164 -0.37 14.14 5.36
N THR A 165 -0.26 15.38 5.86
CA THR A 165 -1.25 16.00 6.76
C THR A 165 -2.28 16.85 6.06
N GLN A 166 -2.03 17.26 4.81
CA GLN A 166 -2.91 18.18 4.10
C GLN A 166 -4.26 17.54 3.76
N VAL A 167 -5.33 18.33 3.90
CA VAL A 167 -6.72 17.88 3.64
C VAL A 167 -7.32 18.46 2.35
N GLU A 168 -6.75 19.55 1.83
CA GLU A 168 -7.20 20.26 0.63
C GLU A 168 -6.01 20.67 -0.24
N GLY A 169 -6.22 20.80 -1.56
CA GLY A 169 -5.15 21.13 -2.51
C GLY A 169 -4.48 19.90 -3.11
N GLU A 170 -3.22 20.05 -3.52
CA GLU A 170 -2.42 19.00 -4.15
C GLU A 170 -1.15 18.77 -3.31
N ILE A 171 -0.70 17.52 -3.20
CA ILE A 171 0.56 17.21 -2.52
C ILE A 171 1.75 17.90 -3.23
N PRO A 172 2.81 18.32 -2.51
CA PRO A 172 3.93 19.07 -3.09
C PRO A 172 4.56 18.39 -4.31
N PHE A 173 4.82 17.09 -4.22
CA PHE A 173 5.44 16.31 -5.30
C PHE A 173 4.55 16.06 -6.51
N ALA A 174 3.26 16.43 -6.48
CA ALA A 174 2.42 16.41 -7.67
C ALA A 174 2.98 17.30 -8.79
N LYS A 175 3.71 18.38 -8.45
CA LYS A 175 4.33 19.29 -9.44
C LYS A 175 5.52 18.68 -10.19
N ARG A 176 6.08 17.56 -9.70
CA ARG A 176 7.28 16.93 -10.30
C ARG A 176 6.96 16.01 -11.47
N VAL A 177 5.70 15.70 -11.71
CA VAL A 177 5.28 14.88 -12.85
C VAL A 177 5.21 15.74 -14.11
N PRO A 178 5.26 15.14 -15.32
CA PRO A 178 5.08 15.91 -16.55
C PRO A 178 3.74 16.67 -16.57
N GLU A 179 3.74 17.91 -17.07
CA GLU A 179 2.55 18.80 -17.02
C GLU A 179 1.28 18.13 -17.59
N LYS A 180 1.41 17.45 -18.74
CA LYS A 180 0.29 16.73 -19.35
C LYS A 180 -0.29 15.62 -18.45
N THR A 181 0.56 14.95 -17.68
CA THR A 181 0.14 13.92 -16.72
C THR A 181 -0.66 14.56 -15.59
N LEU A 182 -0.18 15.69 -15.05
CA LEU A 182 -0.88 16.41 -13.99
C LEU A 182 -2.23 16.96 -14.47
N GLU A 183 -2.30 17.52 -15.68
CA GLU A 183 -3.57 17.92 -16.30
C GLU A 183 -4.56 16.75 -16.42
N THR A 184 -4.09 15.57 -16.84
CA THR A 184 -4.92 14.36 -16.90
C THR A 184 -5.43 13.98 -15.51
N TRP A 185 -4.58 14.00 -14.49
CA TRP A 185 -5.00 13.71 -13.12
C TRP A 185 -6.02 14.71 -12.58
N ARG A 186 -5.85 16.00 -12.89
CA ARG A 186 -6.83 17.06 -12.55
C ARG A 186 -8.17 16.83 -13.24
N LYS A 187 -8.17 16.56 -14.55
CA LYS A 187 -9.40 16.21 -15.31
C LYS A 187 -10.10 14.98 -14.76
N MET A 188 -9.32 13.96 -14.37
CA MET A 188 -9.83 12.75 -13.76
C MET A 188 -10.21 12.94 -12.29
N GLY A 189 -9.82 14.04 -11.64
CA GLY A 189 -10.06 14.29 -10.21
C GLY A 189 -9.34 13.30 -9.29
N ILE A 190 -8.12 12.91 -9.64
CA ILE A 190 -7.31 11.91 -8.90
C ILE A 190 -6.00 12.48 -8.36
N VAL A 191 -5.76 13.79 -8.46
CA VAL A 191 -4.61 14.40 -7.78
C VAL A 191 -4.80 14.23 -6.26
N PRO A 192 -3.82 13.66 -5.54
CA PRO A 192 -3.91 13.49 -4.10
C PRO A 192 -3.87 14.81 -3.35
N ARG A 193 -4.66 14.91 -2.26
CA ARG A 193 -4.64 16.07 -1.36
C ARG A 193 -3.62 15.93 -0.25
N GLY A 194 -3.58 14.74 0.35
CA GLY A 194 -2.64 14.32 1.38
C GLY A 194 -2.85 12.84 1.72
N ALA A 195 -1.75 12.10 1.93
CA ALA A 195 -1.76 10.65 2.00
C ALA A 195 -2.67 10.10 3.11
N MET A 196 -2.60 10.66 4.33
CA MET A 196 -3.48 10.24 5.42
C MET A 196 -4.96 10.45 5.09
N ARG A 197 -5.28 11.59 4.44
CA ARG A 197 -6.64 11.91 4.04
C ARG A 197 -7.17 10.90 3.02
N GLU A 198 -6.36 10.53 2.02
CA GLU A 198 -6.79 9.59 1.00
C GLU A 198 -6.99 8.17 1.55
N ILE A 199 -6.11 7.71 2.45
CA ILE A 199 -6.24 6.44 3.16
C ILE A 199 -7.52 6.43 4.01
N MET A 200 -7.73 7.47 4.82
CA MET A 200 -8.91 7.60 5.66
C MET A 200 -10.20 7.62 4.83
N GLU A 201 -10.22 8.39 3.73
CA GLU A 201 -11.38 8.47 2.85
C GLU A 201 -11.64 7.13 2.14
N LEU A 202 -10.61 6.40 1.71
CA LEU A 202 -10.76 5.08 1.10
C LEU A 202 -11.32 4.06 2.11
N MET A 203 -10.86 4.11 3.36
CA MET A 203 -11.42 3.29 4.44
C MET A 203 -12.89 3.65 4.73
N HIS A 204 -13.23 4.94 4.78
CA HIS A 204 -14.61 5.44 4.91
C HIS A 204 -15.51 4.95 3.77
N ARG A 205 -15.10 5.16 2.51
CA ARG A 205 -15.86 4.73 1.31
C ARG A 205 -16.10 3.23 1.28
N SER A 206 -15.15 2.43 1.77
CA SER A 206 -15.27 0.98 1.83
C SER A 206 -16.20 0.44 2.93
N HIS A 207 -16.67 1.30 3.83
CA HIS A 207 -17.62 0.92 4.87
C HIS A 207 -19.00 0.58 4.29
N MET A 208 -19.74 -0.28 4.99
CA MET A 208 -21.13 -0.61 4.65
C MET A 208 -21.98 0.66 4.58
N GLY A 209 -22.74 0.82 3.49
CA GLY A 209 -23.69 1.93 3.32
C GLY A 209 -23.08 3.27 2.89
N VAL A 210 -21.79 3.30 2.52
CA VAL A 210 -21.13 4.52 2.04
C VAL A 210 -21.05 4.54 0.52
N ASP A 211 -19.91 4.20 -0.08
CA ASP A 211 -19.76 4.22 -1.53
C ASP A 211 -20.17 2.86 -2.11
N GLN A 212 -21.26 2.83 -2.87
CA GLN A 212 -21.79 1.60 -3.47
C GLN A 212 -21.40 1.47 -4.96
N HIS A 213 -20.74 2.48 -5.55
CA HIS A 213 -20.41 2.49 -6.97
C HIS A 213 -18.95 2.13 -7.20
N TYR A 214 -18.69 1.03 -7.90
CA TYR A 214 -17.33 0.50 -8.08
C TYR A 214 -16.39 1.50 -8.78
N GLU A 215 -16.89 2.31 -9.72
CA GLU A 215 -16.09 3.34 -10.42
C GLU A 215 -15.63 4.46 -9.47
N ASN A 216 -16.47 4.86 -8.51
CA ASN A 216 -16.09 5.87 -7.53
C ASN A 216 -15.02 5.33 -6.57
N ILE A 217 -15.19 4.08 -6.14
CA ILE A 217 -14.22 3.39 -5.27
C ILE A 217 -12.88 3.23 -5.99
N THR A 218 -12.88 2.72 -7.22
CA THR A 218 -11.64 2.51 -8.00
C THR A 218 -10.97 3.83 -8.35
N LYS A 219 -11.72 4.90 -8.64
CA LYS A 219 -11.16 6.24 -8.76
C LYS A 219 -10.48 6.72 -7.46
N GLN A 220 -11.07 6.46 -6.29
CA GLN A 220 -10.42 6.73 -5.01
C GLN A 220 -9.19 5.84 -4.78
N CYS A 221 -9.20 4.58 -5.22
CA CYS A 221 -8.00 3.73 -5.18
C CYS A 221 -6.86 4.37 -5.97
N SER A 222 -7.12 4.86 -7.18
CA SER A 222 -6.11 5.55 -7.98
C SER A 222 -5.58 6.79 -7.28
N ARG A 223 -6.45 7.63 -6.72
CA ARG A 223 -6.04 8.81 -5.95
C ARG A 223 -5.21 8.44 -4.71
N THR A 224 -5.57 7.37 -4.01
CA THR A 224 -4.84 6.91 -2.81
C THR A 224 -3.50 6.27 -3.17
N ALA A 225 -3.40 5.58 -4.31
CA ALA A 225 -2.15 4.98 -4.77
C ALA A 225 -1.16 6.01 -5.35
N LEU A 226 -1.66 7.17 -5.79
CA LEU A 226 -0.83 8.31 -6.22
C LEU A 226 -0.31 9.14 -5.03
N ALA A 227 -0.95 9.03 -3.87
CA ALA A 227 -0.58 9.75 -2.65
C ALA A 227 0.65 9.12 -1.98
#